data_AF-A0A2N5VXV2-F1
#
_entry.id   AF-A0A2N5VXV2-F1
#
_cell.length_a   1.000
_cell.length_b   1.000
_cell.length_c   1.000
_cell.angle_alpha   90.00
_cell.angle_beta   90.00
_cell.angle_gamma   90.00
#
_symmetry.space_group_name_H-M   'P 1'
#
loop_
_entity.id
_entity.type
_entity.pdbx_description
1 polymer ?
#
loop_
_entity_poly.entity_id
_entity_poly.type
_entity_poly.pdbx_seq_one_letter_code
_entity_poly.pdbx_strand_id
1 'polypeptide(L)'
;MDQLDGKIDILRNLRTSMLPSIKRQLGALLESLAISKHPTYPFPDPEPTAVILSEMHGTIGKTVTSVETLAQDEPLPEPSHDHYLQDFKQFRLILTLWKKQAVIDKLGYLFEICWTWIIE
;
A
#
# COMPACT_ATOMS: atom_id res chain seq x y z
N MET A 1 3.93 5.98 -26.31
CA MET A 1 4.73 6.86 -25.44
C MET A 1 3.93 7.22 -24.20
N ASP A 2 2.67 7.64 -24.37
CA ASP A 2 1.75 8.11 -23.31
C ASP A 2 1.48 7.14 -22.13
N GLN A 3 1.48 5.83 -22.35
CA GLN A 3 1.21 4.83 -21.28
C GLN A 3 2.36 4.71 -20.27
N LEU A 4 3.60 4.83 -20.74
CA LEU A 4 4.80 4.77 -19.92
C LEU A 4 4.93 6.05 -19.06
N ASP A 5 4.63 7.21 -19.64
CA ASP A 5 4.61 8.48 -18.90
C ASP A 5 3.54 8.46 -17.80
N GLY A 6 2.35 7.91 -18.08
CA GLY A 6 1.31 7.69 -17.07
C GLY A 6 1.75 6.77 -15.92
N LYS A 7 2.44 5.66 -16.22
CA LYS A 7 3.00 4.76 -15.19
C LYS A 7 4.11 5.42 -14.38
N ILE A 8 4.96 6.24 -15.00
CA ILE A 8 6.01 7.00 -14.32
C ILE A 8 5.38 7.99 -13.31
N ASP A 9 4.30 8.67 -13.70
CA ASP A 9 3.60 9.60 -12.81
C ASP A 9 2.87 8.89 -11.67
N ILE A 10 2.27 7.73 -11.92
CA ILE A 10 1.69 6.88 -10.86
C ILE A 10 2.78 6.44 -9.87
N LEU A 11 3.93 5.99 -10.36
CA LEU A 11 5.05 5.58 -9.51
C LEU A 11 5.61 6.74 -8.68
N ARG A 12 5.72 7.93 -9.30
CA ARG A 12 6.14 9.16 -8.62
C ARG A 12 5.16 9.49 -7.50
N ASN A 13 3.86 9.52 -7.78
CA ASN A 13 2.82 9.83 -6.81
C ASN A 13 2.76 8.81 -5.65
N LEU A 14 2.92 7.52 -5.96
CA LEU A 14 3.04 6.46 -4.96
C LEU A 14 4.17 6.75 -3.97
N ARG A 15 5.34 7.11 -4.49
CA ARG A 15 6.54 7.36 -3.68
C ARG A 15 6.48 8.67 -2.91
N THR A 16 5.99 9.74 -3.50
CA THR A 16 6.09 11.09 -2.93
C THR A 16 4.88 11.51 -2.11
N SER A 17 3.72 10.87 -2.29
CA SER A 17 2.47 11.27 -1.65
C SER A 17 1.79 10.13 -0.92
N MET A 18 1.50 9.02 -1.62
CA MET A 18 0.65 7.95 -1.06
C MET A 18 1.32 7.20 0.10
N LEU A 19 2.53 6.67 -0.12
CA LEU A 19 3.27 5.95 0.92
C LEU A 19 3.62 6.84 2.13
N PRO A 20 4.09 8.09 1.94
CA PRO A 20 4.24 9.03 3.05
C PRO A 20 2.93 9.31 3.81
N SER A 21 1.80 9.43 3.11
CA SER A 21 0.50 9.65 3.75
C SER A 21 0.08 8.46 4.60
N ILE A 22 0.22 7.22 4.08
CA ILE A 22 -0.04 5.99 4.85
C ILE A 22 0.83 5.95 6.11
N LYS A 23 2.13 6.25 5.97
CA LYS A 23 3.05 6.29 7.11
C LYS A 23 2.61 7.29 8.18
N ARG A 24 2.20 8.49 7.77
CA ARG A 24 1.71 9.53 8.68
C ARG A 24 0.41 9.11 9.37
N GLN A 25 -0.53 8.55 8.61
CA GLN A 25 -1.82 8.12 9.16
C GLN A 25 -1.68 6.94 10.12
N LEU A 26 -0.77 6.00 9.85
CA LEU A 26 -0.42 4.95 10.82
C LEU A 26 0.14 5.54 12.12
N GLY A 27 0.97 6.58 12.04
CA GLY A 27 1.45 7.31 13.22
C GLY A 27 0.30 7.94 14.02
N ALA A 28 -0.60 8.64 13.33
CA ALA A 28 -1.78 9.25 13.95
C ALA A 28 -2.71 8.21 14.59
N LEU A 29 -2.91 7.06 13.94
CA LEU A 29 -3.71 5.97 14.47
C LEU A 29 -3.10 5.39 15.75
N LEU A 30 -1.78 5.17 15.78
CA LEU A 30 -1.07 4.69 16.97
C LEU A 30 -1.18 5.66 18.15
N GLU A 31 -1.15 6.97 17.89
CA GLU A 31 -1.35 8.00 18.89
C GLU A 31 -2.80 8.06 19.40
N SER A 32 -3.78 8.00 18.47
CA SER A 32 -5.21 8.02 18.76
C SER A 32 -5.66 6.82 19.59
N LEU A 33 -5.07 5.65 19.32
CA LEU A 33 -5.33 4.43 20.08
C LEU A 33 -4.66 4.43 21.47
N ALA A 34 -3.87 5.46 21.80
CA ALA A 34 -3.09 5.57 23.04
C ALA A 34 -2.17 4.38 23.34
N ILE A 35 -1.90 3.51 22.35
CA ILE A 35 -1.11 2.28 22.48
C ILE A 35 0.32 2.61 22.92
N SER A 36 0.86 3.75 22.45
CA SER A 36 2.20 4.22 22.83
C SER A 36 2.29 4.75 24.26
N LYS A 37 1.16 5.18 24.85
CA LYS A 37 1.11 5.81 26.19
C LYS A 37 0.72 4.83 27.29
N HIS A 38 -0.21 3.92 27.01
CA HIS A 38 -0.71 2.93 27.97
C HIS A 38 -0.81 1.55 27.31
N PRO A 39 0.32 0.83 27.17
CA PRO A 39 0.35 -0.46 26.47
C PRO A 39 -0.47 -1.58 27.14
N THR A 40 -0.80 -1.42 28.43
CA THR A 40 -1.57 -2.42 29.22
C THR A 40 -3.08 -2.14 29.26
N TYR A 41 -3.49 -0.88 29.09
CA TYR A 41 -4.90 -0.48 29.05
C TYR A 41 -5.02 0.77 28.17
N PRO A 42 -5.03 0.62 26.84
CA PRO A 42 -5.22 1.75 25.95
C PRO A 42 -6.61 2.35 26.19
N PHE A 43 -6.68 3.67 26.29
CA PHE A 43 -7.94 4.41 26.33
C PHE A 43 -8.06 5.17 25.00
N PRO A 44 -8.47 4.48 23.92
CA PRO A 44 -8.59 5.10 22.60
C PRO A 44 -9.73 6.11 22.62
N ASP A 45 -9.53 7.27 21.98
CA ASP A 45 -10.64 8.17 21.68
C ASP A 45 -11.36 7.64 20.44
N PRO A 46 -12.61 7.15 20.54
CA PRO A 46 -13.27 6.46 19.44
C PRO A 46 -13.54 7.38 18.24
N GLU A 47 -13.78 8.67 18.46
CA GLU A 47 -14.22 9.58 17.41
C GLU A 47 -13.07 10.03 16.49
N PRO A 48 -11.90 10.48 17.00
CA PRO A 48 -10.71 10.69 16.18
C PRO A 48 -10.21 9.40 15.52
N THR A 49 -10.30 8.27 16.23
CA THR A 49 -9.88 6.96 15.70
C THR A 49 -10.70 6.59 14.47
N ALA A 50 -12.03 6.75 14.53
CA ALA A 50 -12.91 6.46 13.40
C ALA A 50 -12.62 7.35 12.18
N VAL A 51 -12.32 8.64 12.40
CA VAL A 51 -11.94 9.57 11.31
C VAL A 51 -10.65 9.13 10.65
N ILE A 52 -9.60 8.83 11.43
CA ILE A 52 -8.30 8.38 10.92
C ILE A 52 -8.45 7.09 10.12
N LEU A 53 -9.24 6.13 10.60
CA LEU A 53 -9.48 4.87 9.90
C LEU A 53 -10.20 5.08 8.56
N SER A 54 -11.20 5.95 8.51
CA SER A 54 -11.93 6.28 7.26
C SER A 54 -10.98 6.92 6.22
N GLU A 55 -10.15 7.87 6.64
CA GLU A 55 -9.16 8.50 5.76
C GLU A 55 -8.08 7.52 5.28
N MET A 56 -7.62 6.64 6.18
CA MET A 56 -6.67 5.57 5.85
C MET A 56 -7.23 4.61 4.83
N HIS A 57 -8.48 4.16 5.01
CA HIS A 57 -9.16 3.28 4.07
C HIS A 57 -9.16 3.88 2.66
N GLY A 58 -9.55 5.16 2.52
CA GLY A 58 -9.52 5.85 1.23
C GLY A 58 -8.11 5.99 0.63
N THR A 59 -7.11 6.25 1.47
CA THR A 59 -5.71 6.43 1.03
C THR A 59 -5.12 5.10 0.55
N ILE A 60 -5.39 4.02 1.28
CA ILE A 60 -4.93 2.67 0.95
C ILE A 60 -5.64 2.15 -0.29
N GLY A 61 -6.95 2.34 -0.41
CA GLY A 61 -7.69 1.99 -1.63
C GLY A 61 -7.07 2.62 -2.88
N LYS A 62 -6.80 3.93 -2.85
CA LYS A 62 -6.11 4.64 -3.95
C LYS A 62 -4.71 4.09 -4.23
N THR A 63 -3.98 3.72 -3.18
CA THR A 63 -2.64 3.14 -3.28
C THR A 63 -2.70 1.76 -3.94
N VAL A 64 -3.62 0.89 -3.51
CA VAL A 64 -3.84 -0.44 -4.09
C VAL A 64 -4.18 -0.34 -5.57
N THR A 65 -5.16 0.49 -5.94
CA THR A 65 -5.52 0.72 -7.35
C THR A 65 -4.34 1.22 -8.17
N SER A 66 -3.54 2.15 -7.64
CA SER A 66 -2.34 2.66 -8.33
C SER A 66 -1.30 1.57 -8.58
N VAL A 67 -1.10 0.68 -7.58
CA VAL A 67 -0.18 -0.46 -7.71
C VAL A 67 -0.77 -1.54 -8.63
N GLU A 68 -2.09 -1.69 -8.72
CA GLU A 68 -2.77 -2.53 -9.73
C GLU A 68 -2.57 -1.99 -11.14
N THR A 69 -2.74 -0.69 -11.36
CA THR A 69 -2.48 -0.05 -12.66
C THR A 69 -1.01 -0.18 -13.08
N LEU A 70 -0.07 -0.08 -12.14
CA LEU A 70 1.35 -0.35 -12.43
C LEU A 70 1.61 -1.83 -12.78
N ALA A 71 0.89 -2.73 -12.13
CA ALA A 71 1.03 -4.18 -12.29
C ALA A 71 0.25 -4.74 -13.49
N GLN A 72 -0.67 -3.97 -14.08
CA GLN A 72 -1.25 -4.32 -15.37
C GLN A 72 -0.13 -4.35 -16.41
N ASP A 73 0.08 -5.53 -16.99
CA ASP A 73 1.13 -5.82 -17.95
C ASP A 73 1.21 -4.71 -19.02
N GLU A 74 2.40 -4.15 -19.22
CA GLU A 74 2.73 -3.62 -20.55
C GLU A 74 2.84 -4.83 -21.49
N PRO A 75 2.49 -4.68 -22.79
CA PRO A 75 2.70 -5.77 -23.73
C PRO A 75 4.15 -6.22 -23.55
N LEU A 76 4.33 -7.53 -23.34
CA LEU A 76 5.64 -8.18 -23.27
C LEU A 76 6.59 -7.48 -24.25
N PRO A 77 7.82 -7.12 -23.84
CA PRO A 77 8.75 -6.47 -24.74
C PRO A 77 8.75 -7.24 -26.05
N GLU A 78 8.64 -6.55 -27.18
CA GLU A 78 8.57 -7.23 -28.47
C GLU A 78 9.72 -8.25 -28.50
N PRO A 79 9.47 -9.53 -28.83
CA PRO A 79 10.48 -10.59 -28.66
C PRO A 79 11.82 -10.28 -29.36
N SER A 80 11.76 -9.43 -30.38
CA SER A 80 12.90 -8.89 -31.14
C SER A 80 13.84 -7.96 -30.34
N HIS A 81 13.38 -7.43 -29.21
CA HIS A 81 14.13 -6.49 -28.36
C HIS A 81 14.57 -7.09 -27.02
N ASP A 82 14.19 -8.34 -26.73
CA ASP A 82 14.38 -8.97 -25.41
C ASP A 82 15.59 -9.92 -25.33
N HIS A 83 16.43 -9.85 -26.36
CA HIS A 83 17.45 -10.81 -26.79
C HIS A 83 18.28 -11.56 -25.72
N TYR A 84 18.45 -11.07 -24.48
CA TYR A 84 19.35 -11.71 -23.48
C TYR A 84 18.95 -11.64 -22.00
N LEU A 85 17.83 -11.01 -21.61
CA LEU A 85 17.52 -10.78 -20.17
C LEU A 85 16.13 -11.28 -19.75
N GLN A 86 15.49 -12.12 -20.57
CA GLN A 86 14.12 -12.59 -20.38
C GLN A 86 13.89 -13.21 -18.99
N ASP A 87 14.75 -14.13 -18.55
CA ASP A 87 14.63 -14.79 -17.23
C ASP A 87 14.80 -13.80 -16.07
N PHE A 88 15.70 -12.82 -16.20
CA PHE A 88 15.92 -11.79 -15.18
C PHE A 88 14.75 -10.81 -15.09
N LYS A 89 14.13 -10.47 -16.22
CA LYS A 89 12.93 -9.64 -16.27
C LYS A 89 11.72 -10.38 -15.68
N GLN A 90 11.56 -11.66 -16.01
CA GLN A 90 10.51 -12.52 -15.44
C GLN A 90 10.70 -12.69 -13.93
N PHE A 91 11.93 -12.93 -13.48
CA PHE A 91 12.25 -12.97 -12.05
C PHE A 91 11.96 -11.64 -11.34
N ARG A 92 12.33 -10.49 -11.93
CA ARG A 92 11.99 -9.16 -11.37
C ARG A 92 10.48 -8.93 -11.30
N LEU A 93 9.74 -9.36 -12.32
CA LEU A 93 8.27 -9.26 -12.34
C LEU A 93 7.66 -10.11 -11.22
N ILE A 94 8.03 -11.39 -11.14
CA ILE A 94 7.56 -12.32 -10.10
C ILE A 94 7.91 -11.79 -8.70
N LEU A 95 9.14 -11.32 -8.49
CA LEU A 95 9.57 -10.75 -7.22
C LEU A 95 8.79 -9.48 -6.87
N THR A 96 8.49 -8.63 -7.85
CA THR A 96 7.67 -7.43 -7.66
C THR A 96 6.23 -7.79 -7.29
N LEU A 97 5.64 -8.77 -7.97
CA LEU A 97 4.30 -9.28 -7.68
C LEU A 97 4.22 -9.92 -6.28
N TRP A 98 5.21 -10.72 -5.90
CA TRP A 98 5.30 -11.32 -4.56
C TRP A 98 5.40 -10.26 -3.46
N LYS A 99 6.27 -9.25 -3.66
CA LYS A 99 6.39 -8.14 -2.71
C LYS A 99 5.10 -7.34 -2.60
N LYS A 100 4.41 -7.11 -3.72
CA LYS A 100 3.10 -6.47 -3.74
C LYS A 100 2.09 -7.27 -2.93
N GLN A 101 1.96 -8.56 -3.18
CA GLN A 101 1.01 -9.43 -2.48
C GLN A 101 1.30 -9.44 -0.97
N ALA A 102 2.57 -9.58 -0.58
CA ALA A 102 2.96 -9.57 0.84
C ALA A 102 2.63 -8.24 1.55
N VAL A 103 2.66 -7.11 0.85
CA VAL A 103 2.25 -5.82 1.42
C VAL A 103 0.73 -5.76 1.59
N ILE A 104 -0.03 -6.22 0.60
CA ILE A 104 -1.49 -6.30 0.66
C ILE A 104 -1.93 -7.18 1.83
N ASP A 105 -1.36 -8.38 1.95
CA ASP A 105 -1.71 -9.34 3.00
C ASP A 105 -1.42 -8.78 4.41
N LYS A 106 -0.26 -8.12 4.59
CA LYS A 106 0.10 -7.50 5.87
C LYS A 106 -0.81 -6.34 6.25
N LEU A 107 -1.19 -5.50 5.29
CA LEU A 107 -2.13 -4.41 5.53
C LEU A 107 -3.51 -4.96 5.90
N GLY A 108 -4.00 -5.96 5.15
CA GLY A 108 -5.27 -6.62 5.46
C GLY A 108 -5.29 -7.21 6.88
N TYR A 109 -4.24 -7.93 7.26
CA TYR A 109 -4.10 -8.49 8.61
C TYR A 109 -4.10 -7.43 9.71
N LEU A 110 -3.41 -6.31 9.50
CA LEU A 110 -3.38 -5.20 10.46
C LEU A 110 -4.77 -4.58 10.63
N PHE A 111 -5.54 -4.45 9.55
CA PHE A 111 -6.92 -3.94 9.61
C PHE A 111 -7.86 -4.90 10.35
N GLU A 112 -7.77 -6.20 10.10
CA GLU A 112 -8.55 -7.22 10.83
C GLU A 112 -8.30 -7.13 12.34
N ILE A 113 -7.04 -6.98 12.77
CA ILE A 113 -6.72 -6.77 14.20
C ILE A 113 -7.30 -5.46 14.71
N CYS A 114 -7.11 -4.35 14.00
CA CYS A 114 -7.67 -3.08 14.45
C CYS A 114 -9.20 -3.13 14.54
N TRP A 115 -9.86 -3.86 13.65
CA TRP A 115 -11.30 -4.05 13.64
C TRP A 115 -11.81 -4.85 14.83
N THR A 116 -11.15 -5.97 15.19
CA THR A 116 -11.55 -6.77 16.36
C THR A 116 -11.45 -5.98 17.66
N TRP A 117 -10.43 -5.13 17.81
CA TRP A 117 -10.25 -4.26 18.97
C TRP A 117 -11.25 -3.10 19.08
N ILE A 118 -11.99 -2.79 18.02
CA ILE A 118 -12.96 -1.69 18.00
C ILE A 118 -14.39 -2.19 18.28
N ILE A 119 -14.68 -3.47 17.97
CA ILE A 119 -16.01 -4.06 18.09
C ILE A 119 -16.22 -4.82 19.41
N GLU A 120 -15.16 -5.35 20.03
CA GLU A 120 -15.19 -5.89 21.41
C GLU A 120 -14.95 -4.81 22.45
#